data_AF-A0A363MUW6-F1
#
_entry.id   AF-A0A363MUW6-F1
#
_cell.length_a   1.000
_cell.length_b   1.000
_cell.length_c   1.000
_cell.angle_alpha   90.00
_cell.angle_beta   90.00
_cell.angle_gamma   90.00
#
_symmetry.space_group_name_H-M   'P 1'
#
loop_
_entity.id
_entity.type
_entity.pdbx_description
1 polymer ?
#
loop_
_entity_poly.entity_id
_entity_poly.type
_entity_poly.pdbx_seq_one_letter_code
_entity_poly.pdbx_strand_id
1 'polypeptide(L)'
;MSLAVIILRILILMIVVLPNYLFYKKLRNIKTKRFKHTLFFFLISIILSFTVFCILAVLRELISDLVNIRIKNNNTFMILFVTATLFFSVLANLFFLNFYLRKINHRKEIELIGKE
;
A
#
# COMPACT_ATOMS: atom_id res chain seq x y z
N MET A 1 -20.01 3.22 19.21
CA MET A 1 -18.98 2.81 18.22
C MET A 1 -17.62 2.96 18.89
N SER A 2 -16.81 1.90 18.99
CA SER A 2 -15.54 1.98 19.73
C SER A 2 -14.49 2.77 18.96
N LEU A 3 -13.61 3.45 19.69
CA LEU A 3 -12.54 4.29 19.13
C LEU A 3 -11.62 3.49 18.19
N ALA A 4 -11.42 2.19 18.48
CA ALA A 4 -10.67 1.25 17.65
C ALA A 4 -11.29 1.06 16.24
N VAL A 5 -12.62 1.02 16.14
CA VAL A 5 -13.31 0.88 14.84
C VAL A 5 -13.15 2.14 13.99
N ILE A 6 -13.15 3.32 14.61
CA ILE A 6 -12.91 4.59 13.93
C ILE A 6 -11.48 4.62 13.38
N ILE A 7 -10.48 4.27 14.20
CA ILE A 7 -9.07 4.20 13.79
C ILE A 7 -8.89 3.22 12.63
N LEU A 8 -9.49 2.03 12.71
CA LEU A 8 -9.40 1.02 11.65
C LEU A 8 -9.97 1.52 10.32
N ARG A 9 -11.11 2.22 10.36
CA ARG A 9 -11.72 2.81 9.15
C ARG A 9 -10.83 3.88 8.52
N ILE A 10 -10.26 4.77 9.33
CA ILE A 10 -9.32 5.80 8.87
C ILE A 10 -8.08 5.14 8.25
N LEU A 11 -7.60 4.04 8.85
CA LEU A 11 -6.48 3.26 8.34
C LEU A 11 -6.74 2.73 6.93
N ILE A 12 -7.88 2.08 6.75
CA ILE A 12 -8.28 1.51 5.45
C ILE A 12 -8.41 2.61 4.40
N LEU A 13 -9.02 3.75 4.77
CA LEU A 13 -9.12 4.91 3.89
C LEU A 13 -7.74 5.43 3.47
N MET A 14 -6.80 5.61 4.39
CA MET A 14 -5.45 6.11 4.10
C MET A 14 -4.66 5.15 3.20
N ILE A 15 -4.70 3.86 3.52
CA ILE A 15 -3.91 2.84 2.82
C ILE A 15 -4.46 2.58 1.41
N VAL A 16 -5.78 2.63 1.22
CA VAL A 16 -6.41 2.29 -0.06
C VAL A 16 -6.68 3.54 -0.88
N VAL A 17 -7.37 4.54 -0.33
CA VAL A 17 -7.86 5.68 -1.14
C VAL A 17 -6.72 6.58 -1.58
N LEU A 18 -5.75 6.87 -0.69
CA LEU A 18 -4.69 7.83 -0.96
C LEU A 18 -3.76 7.39 -2.13
N PRO A 19 -3.20 6.17 -2.14
CA PRO A 19 -2.39 5.73 -3.27
C PRO A 19 -3.20 5.51 -4.54
N ASN A 20 -4.46 5.08 -4.45
CA ASN A 20 -5.33 4.94 -5.63
C ASN A 20 -5.68 6.29 -6.26
N TYR A 21 -5.92 7.31 -5.44
CA TYR A 21 -6.13 8.68 -5.90
C TYR A 21 -4.88 9.24 -6.59
N LEU A 22 -3.69 9.04 -5.99
CA LEU A 22 -2.42 9.43 -6.61
C LEU A 22 -2.18 8.69 -7.93
N PHE A 23 -2.50 7.39 -7.99
CA PHE A 23 -2.43 6.59 -9.21
C PHE A 23 -3.34 7.16 -10.30
N TYR A 24 -4.60 7.43 -9.98
CA TYR A 24 -5.57 8.00 -10.91
C TYR A 24 -5.11 9.36 -11.45
N LYS A 25 -4.62 10.25 -10.56
CA LYS A 25 -4.10 11.57 -10.95
C LYS A 25 -2.91 11.45 -11.90
N LYS A 26 -1.95 10.56 -11.63
CA LYS A 26 -0.80 10.34 -12.52
C LYS A 26 -1.19 9.67 -13.84
N LEU A 27 -2.14 8.74 -13.81
CA LEU A 27 -2.64 8.05 -15.02
C LEU A 27 -3.41 8.98 -15.94
N ARG A 28 -4.05 10.05 -15.43
CA ARG A 28 -4.77 11.06 -16.25
C ARG A 28 -3.87 11.66 -17.33
N ASN A 29 -2.58 11.80 -17.06
CA ASN A 29 -1.58 12.34 -17.99
C ASN A 29 -1.23 11.36 -19.13
N ILE A 30 -1.60 10.08 -18.99
CA ILE A 30 -1.32 9.04 -19.97
C ILE A 30 -2.62 8.76 -20.77
N LYS A 31 -2.63 9.00 -22.08
CA LYS A 31 -3.72 8.60 -23.00
C LYS A 31 -3.79 7.05 -23.15
N THR A 32 -4.19 6.30 -22.12
CA THR A 32 -4.39 4.84 -22.15
C THR A 32 -5.77 4.47 -21.57
N LYS A 33 -6.19 3.20 -21.67
CA LYS A 33 -7.47 2.70 -21.11
C LYS A 33 -7.47 2.81 -19.57
N ARG A 34 -7.92 3.96 -19.06
CA ARG A 34 -7.80 4.37 -17.65
C ARG A 34 -8.41 3.37 -16.67
N PHE A 35 -9.62 2.90 -16.95
CA PHE A 35 -10.37 2.04 -16.04
C PHE A 35 -9.65 0.71 -15.71
N LYS A 36 -9.12 0.02 -16.73
CA LYS A 36 -8.44 -1.28 -16.54
C LYS A 36 -7.23 -1.15 -15.61
N HIS A 37 -6.42 -0.12 -15.81
CA HIS A 37 -5.21 0.11 -15.02
C HIS A 37 -5.55 0.57 -13.60
N THR A 38 -6.57 1.41 -13.42
CA THR A 38 -7.03 1.83 -12.09
C THR A 38 -7.59 0.66 -11.29
N LEU A 39 -8.42 -0.19 -11.89
CA LEU A 39 -8.94 -1.39 -11.22
C LEU A 39 -7.82 -2.37 -10.83
N PHE A 40 -6.86 -2.59 -11.74
CA PHE A 40 -5.73 -3.47 -11.46
C PHE A 40 -4.84 -2.93 -10.33
N PHE A 41 -4.54 -1.63 -10.34
CA PHE A 41 -3.78 -0.98 -9.28
C PHE A 41 -4.51 -1.05 -7.93
N PHE A 42 -5.84 -0.86 -7.92
CA PHE A 42 -6.66 -0.99 -6.73
C PHE A 42 -6.59 -2.38 -6.10
N LEU A 43 -6.74 -3.44 -6.90
CA LEU A 43 -6.64 -4.82 -6.43
C LEU A 43 -5.25 -5.13 -5.87
N ILE A 44 -4.19 -4.71 -6.58
CA ILE A 44 -2.83 -4.89 -6.08
C ILE A 44 -2.59 -4.12 -4.79
N SER A 45 -3.11 -2.89 -4.68
CA SER A 45 -2.96 -2.07 -3.47
C SER A 45 -3.52 -2.78 -2.23
N ILE A 46 -4.67 -3.45 -2.36
CA ILE A 46 -5.26 -4.28 -1.29
C ILE A 46 -4.34 -5.45 -0.95
N ILE A 47 -3.91 -6.21 -1.97
CA ILE A 47 -3.04 -7.38 -1.79
C ILE A 47 -1.71 -6.97 -1.12
N LEU A 48 -1.06 -5.92 -1.61
CA LEU A 48 0.20 -5.42 -1.06
C LEU A 48 0.07 -5.05 0.42
N SER A 49 -1.02 -4.37 0.77
CA SER A 49 -1.27 -3.93 2.13
C SER A 49 -1.55 -5.11 3.06
N PHE A 50 -2.27 -6.13 2.57
CA PHE A 50 -2.46 -7.38 3.29
C PHE A 50 -1.14 -8.13 3.50
N THR A 51 -0.29 -8.20 2.47
CA THR A 51 1.04 -8.82 2.58
C THR A 51 1.92 -8.10 3.60
N VAL A 52 1.93 -6.76 3.62
CA VAL A 52 2.66 -5.98 4.63
C VAL A 52 2.15 -6.29 6.04
N PHE A 53 0.83 -6.36 6.22
CA PHE A 53 0.22 -6.72 7.50
C PHE A 53 0.67 -8.12 7.98
N CYS A 54 0.63 -9.12 7.10
CA CYS A 54 1.07 -10.49 7.43
C CYS A 54 2.55 -10.53 7.81
N ILE A 55 3.42 -9.86 7.05
CA ILE A 55 4.87 -9.80 7.34
C ILE A 55 5.10 -9.17 8.72
N LEU A 56 4.45 -8.05 9.02
CA LEU A 56 4.61 -7.39 10.32
C LEU A 56 4.04 -8.25 11.46
N ALA A 57 2.95 -8.98 11.24
CA ALA A 57 2.39 -9.89 12.24
C ALA A 57 3.38 -11.02 12.61
N VAL A 58 4.01 -11.64 11.61
CA VAL A 58 5.06 -12.66 11.83
C VAL A 58 6.28 -12.06 12.52
N LEU A 59 6.74 -10.87 12.06
CA LEU A 59 7.86 -10.17 12.71
C LEU A 59 7.55 -9.83 14.17
N ARG A 60 6.30 -9.47 14.48
CA ARG A 60 5.86 -9.20 15.85
C ARG A 60 6.03 -10.43 16.74
N GLU A 61 5.60 -11.61 16.28
CA GLU A 61 5.77 -12.86 17.04
C GLU A 61 7.26 -13.19 17.23
N LEU A 62 8.06 -13.09 16.18
CA LEU A 62 9.50 -13.33 16.25
C LEU A 62 10.22 -12.36 17.21
N ILE A 63 9.88 -11.08 17.18
CA ILE A 63 10.47 -10.05 18.05
C ILE A 63 10.03 -10.26 19.51
N SER A 64 8.78 -10.66 19.74
CA SER A 64 8.28 -11.01 21.06
C SER A 64 9.12 -12.11 21.71
N ASP A 65 9.44 -13.14 20.93
CA ASP A 65 10.21 -14.29 21.40
C ASP A 65 11.70 -13.96 21.58
N LEU A 66 12.28 -13.17 20.68
CA LEU A 66 13.71 -12.84 20.71
C LEU A 66 14.08 -11.83 21.79
N VAL A 67 13.24 -10.82 22.03
CA VAL A 67 13.67 -9.68 22.83
C VAL A 67 13.25 -9.81 24.30
N ASN A 68 12.50 -10.86 24.68
CA ASN A 68 12.03 -11.13 26.05
C ASN A 68 11.44 -9.87 26.74
N ILE A 69 11.02 -8.87 25.94
CA ILE A 69 10.57 -7.61 26.47
C ILE A 69 9.17 -7.86 26.94
N ARG A 70 9.02 -7.99 28.25
CA ARG A 70 7.77 -7.72 28.95
C ARG A 70 7.44 -6.23 28.77
N ILE A 71 7.06 -5.81 27.56
CA ILE A 71 6.45 -4.51 27.32
C ILE A 71 5.07 -4.64 27.98
N LYS A 72 5.04 -4.31 29.27
CA LYS A 72 3.88 -4.43 30.14
C LYS A 72 2.71 -3.55 29.67
N ASN A 73 2.94 -2.66 28.69
CA ASN A 73 1.97 -1.75 28.15
C ASN A 73 1.52 -2.15 26.74
N ASN A 74 0.43 -2.93 26.68
CA ASN A 74 -0.18 -3.45 25.45
C ASN A 74 -0.57 -2.34 24.45
N ASN A 75 -0.93 -1.14 24.96
CA ASN A 75 -1.36 -0.04 24.11
C ASN A 75 -0.21 0.59 23.31
N THR A 76 0.95 0.80 23.91
CA THR A 76 2.11 1.40 23.22
C THR A 76 2.57 0.52 22.06
N PHE A 77 2.57 -0.80 22.27
CA PHE A 77 2.95 -1.75 21.25
C PHE A 77 1.92 -1.83 20.11
N MET A 78 0.63 -1.78 20.45
CA MET A 78 -0.44 -1.72 19.46
C MET A 78 -0.33 -0.46 18.58
N ILE A 79 -0.05 0.70 19.19
CA ILE A 79 0.15 1.95 18.44
C ILE A 79 1.36 1.83 17.50
N LEU A 80 2.50 1.32 17.98
CA LEU A 80 3.70 1.07 17.18
C LEU A 80 3.45 0.12 16.00
N PHE A 81 2.71 -0.96 16.23
CA PHE A 81 2.36 -1.91 15.20
C PHE A 81 1.49 -1.28 14.11
N VAL A 82 0.48 -0.51 14.52
CA VAL A 82 -0.44 0.18 13.61
C VAL A 82 0.28 1.26 12.79
N THR A 83 1.15 2.06 13.42
CA THR A 83 1.93 3.09 12.71
C THR A 83 2.95 2.48 11.76
N ALA A 84 3.63 1.39 12.14
CA ALA A 84 4.51 0.65 11.25
C ALA A 84 3.76 0.08 10.05
N THR A 85 2.59 -0.55 10.29
CA THR A 85 1.75 -1.10 9.21
C THR A 85 1.32 -0.02 8.23
N LEU A 86 0.88 1.13 8.73
CA LEU A 86 0.55 2.31 7.90
C LEU A 86 1.74 2.74 7.05
N PHE A 87 2.88 2.97 7.69
CA PHE A 87 4.07 3.48 7.03
C PHE A 87 4.54 2.55 5.91
N PHE A 88 4.70 1.26 6.21
CA PHE A 88 5.15 0.28 5.23
C PHE A 88 4.13 0.05 4.11
N SER A 89 2.83 0.06 4.42
CA SER A 89 1.79 -0.09 3.39
C SER A 89 1.79 1.09 2.42
N VAL A 90 1.91 2.32 2.92
CA VAL A 90 2.01 3.52 2.06
C VAL A 90 3.28 3.46 1.21
N LEU A 91 4.42 3.12 1.82
CA LEU A 91 5.70 3.03 1.12
C LEU A 91 5.66 2.00 -0.01
N ALA A 92 5.15 0.80 0.27
CA ALA A 92 5.03 -0.28 -0.70
C ALA A 92 4.08 0.10 -1.86
N ASN A 93 2.94 0.72 -1.55
CA ASN A 93 2.01 1.23 -2.57
C ASN A 93 2.62 2.33 -3.44
N LEU A 94 3.39 3.26 -2.86
CA LEU A 94 4.08 4.32 -3.62
C LEU A 94 5.20 3.76 -4.50
N PHE A 95 5.93 2.75 -4.01
CA PHE A 95 6.93 2.06 -4.81
C PHE A 95 6.28 1.36 -6.02
N PHE A 96 5.20 0.61 -5.79
CA PHE A 96 4.46 -0.07 -6.84
C PHE A 96 3.83 0.92 -7.84
N LEU A 97 3.30 2.05 -7.37
CA LEU A 97 2.79 3.16 -8.19
C LEU A 97 3.83 3.62 -9.22
N ASN A 98 5.04 3.94 -8.76
CA ASN A 98 6.09 4.44 -9.64
C ASN A 98 6.58 3.35 -10.60
N PHE A 99 6.74 2.11 -10.13
CA PHE A 99 7.12 0.97 -10.96
C PHE A 99 6.09 0.71 -12.06
N TYR A 100 4.80 0.67 -11.72
CA TYR A 100 3.73 0.35 -12.65
C TYR A 100 3.54 1.45 -13.71
N LEU A 101 3.62 2.74 -13.32
CA LEU A 101 3.55 3.85 -14.27
C LEU A 101 4.74 3.87 -15.25
N ARG A 102 5.96 3.59 -14.77
CA ARG A 102 7.13 3.44 -15.64
C ARG A 102 6.92 2.35 -16.69
N LYS A 103 6.35 1.21 -16.29
CA LYS A 103 6.03 0.09 -17.20
C LYS A 103 5.00 0.46 -18.26
N ILE A 104 3.98 1.27 -17.91
CA ILE A 104 2.97 1.73 -18.88
C ILE A 104 3.58 2.70 -19.89
N ASN A 105 4.40 3.67 -19.44
CA ASN A 105 5.03 4.63 -20.34
C ASN A 105 5.97 3.95 -21.34
N HIS A 106 6.82 3.02 -20.88
CA HIS A 106 7.76 2.32 -21.75
C HIS A 106 7.06 1.46 -22.82
N ARG A 107 5.90 0.85 -22.51
CA ARG A 107 5.11 0.12 -23.52
C ARG A 107 4.56 1.05 -24.60
N LYS A 108 4.21 2.28 -24.20
CA LYS A 108 3.69 3.29 -25.13
C LYS A 108 4.75 3.78 -26.11
N GLU A 109 5.98 3.94 -25.64
CA GLU A 109 7.14 4.28 -26.50
C GLU A 109 7.42 3.18 -27.52
N ILE A 110 7.40 1.90 -27.11
CA ILE A 110 7.59 0.77 -28.03
C ILE A 110 6.45 0.71 -29.07
N GLU A 111 5.20 0.95 -28.66
CA GLU A 111 4.05 0.98 -29.59
C GLU A 111 4.09 2.14 -30.58
N LEU A 112 4.76 3.26 -30.25
CA LEU A 112 4.97 4.39 -31.16
C LEU A 112 6.05 4.06 -32.19
N ILE A 113 7.16 3.45 -31.77
CA ILE A 113 8.27 3.06 -32.67
C ILE A 113 7.85 1.97 -33.66
N GLY A 114 7.02 1.01 -33.25
CA GLY A 114 6.54 -0.06 -34.13
C GLY A 114 5.43 0.34 -35.12
N LYS A 115 5.01 1.61 -35.14
CA LYS A 115 4.02 2.16 -36.07
C LYS A 115 4.61 3.11 -37.11
N GLU A 116 5.90 3.43 -37.00
CA GLU A 116 6.66 4.17 -38.01
C GLU A 116 7.20 3.23 -39.09
#